data_AF-A0A3D3M2P4-F1
#
_entry.id   AF-A0A3D3M2P4-F1
#
_cell.length_a   1.000
_cell.length_b   1.000
_cell.length_c   1.000
_cell.angle_alpha   90.00
_cell.angle_beta   90.00
_cell.angle_gamma   90.00
#
_symmetry.space_group_name_H-M   'P 1'
#
loop_
_entity.id
_entity.type
_entity.pdbx_description
1 polymer ?
#
loop_
_entity_poly.entity_id
_entity_poly.type
_entity_poly.pdbx_seq_one_letter_code
_entity_poly.pdbx_strand_id
1 'polypeptide(L)'
;MTTTQPPENRQATIERGTGISWDAWVSFIGTTPTINGESLTGDPRISSTEKWRYWRASLTDGTEITVSFQTKKTPAGSPTKGIVSVDRTKLTGAELIDPTKTWWKTKLGEFTATL
;
A
#
# COMPACT_ATOMS: atom_id res chain seq x y z
N MET A 1 30.83 -3.76 21.34
CA MET A 1 30.26 -3.61 19.99
C MET A 1 29.08 -4.57 19.92
N THR A 2 27.88 -4.07 20.20
CA THR A 2 26.68 -4.90 20.34
C THR A 2 26.13 -5.20 18.95
N THR A 3 26.40 -6.39 18.43
CA THR A 3 25.79 -6.88 17.19
C THR A 3 24.33 -7.24 17.50
N THR A 4 23.46 -6.23 17.45
CA THR A 4 22.01 -6.42 17.44
C THR A 4 21.67 -7.14 16.14
N GLN A 5 21.46 -8.45 16.24
CA GLN A 5 20.90 -9.26 15.16
C GLN A 5 19.60 -8.57 14.68
N PRO A 6 19.46 -8.23 13.38
CA PRO A 6 18.28 -7.50 12.92
C PRO A 6 17.04 -8.34 13.20
N PRO A 7 15.93 -7.73 13.67
CA PRO A 7 14.70 -8.48 13.86
C PRO A 7 14.36 -9.12 12.51
N GLU A 8 14.06 -10.42 12.53
CA GLU A 8 13.45 -11.18 11.43
C GLU A 8 12.76 -10.26 10.41
N ASN A 9 13.09 -10.39 9.12
CA ASN A 9 12.68 -9.45 8.08
C ASN A 9 11.14 -9.29 8.07
N ARG A 10 10.60 -8.35 8.85
CA ARG A 10 9.15 -8.21 9.07
C ARG A 10 8.41 -7.83 7.79
N GLN A 11 9.14 -7.23 6.84
CA GLN A 11 8.66 -7.09 5.49
C GLN A 11 8.36 -8.46 4.88
N ALA A 12 9.28 -9.43 4.93
CA ALA A 12 9.02 -10.79 4.46
C ALA A 12 7.81 -11.45 5.16
N THR A 13 7.55 -11.14 6.44
CA THR A 13 6.34 -11.61 7.13
C THR A 13 5.06 -10.97 6.59
N ILE A 14 5.08 -9.65 6.33
CA ILE A 14 3.97 -8.92 5.69
C ILE A 14 3.75 -9.43 4.27
N GLU A 15 4.82 -9.62 3.50
CA GLU A 15 4.77 -10.11 2.12
C GLU A 15 4.23 -11.54 2.08
N ARG A 16 4.68 -12.42 2.99
CA ARG A 16 4.13 -13.78 3.12
C ARG A 16 2.64 -13.76 3.49
N GLY A 17 2.24 -12.86 4.39
CA GLY A 17 0.85 -12.74 4.81
C GLY A 17 -0.06 -12.18 3.72
N THR A 18 0.42 -11.22 2.94
CA THR A 18 -0.35 -10.55 1.88
C THR A 18 -0.26 -11.27 0.54
N GLY A 19 0.77 -12.08 0.32
CA GLY A 19 1.14 -12.63 -0.99
C GLY A 19 1.75 -11.58 -1.93
N ILE A 20 2.05 -10.38 -1.44
CA ILE A 20 2.44 -9.22 -2.23
C ILE A 20 3.84 -8.77 -1.81
N SER A 21 4.76 -8.62 -2.76
CA SER A 21 6.07 -8.00 -2.52
C SER A 21 5.93 -6.47 -2.37
N TRP A 22 6.57 -5.91 -1.35
CA TRP A 22 6.59 -4.46 -1.14
C TRP A 22 7.31 -3.74 -2.28
N ASP A 23 8.44 -4.30 -2.72
CA ASP A 23 9.24 -3.73 -3.79
C ASP A 23 8.52 -3.80 -5.14
N ALA A 24 7.84 -4.93 -5.41
CA ALA A 24 7.02 -5.07 -6.61
C ALA A 24 5.88 -4.05 -6.63
N TRP A 25 5.23 -3.82 -5.48
CA TRP A 25 4.20 -2.79 -5.36
C TRP A 25 4.77 -1.39 -5.65
N VAL A 26 5.87 -1.01 -5.01
CA VAL A 26 6.48 0.32 -5.18
C VAL A 26 6.90 0.54 -6.62
N SER A 27 7.50 -0.47 -7.27
CA SER A 27 7.86 -0.41 -8.67
C SER A 27 6.64 -0.28 -9.58
N PHE A 28 5.61 -1.09 -9.36
CA PHE A 28 4.37 -1.04 -10.14
C PHE A 28 3.66 0.31 -10.01
N ILE A 29 3.40 0.77 -8.78
CA ILE A 29 2.69 2.04 -8.57
C ILE A 29 3.55 3.24 -9.00
N GLY A 30 4.88 3.14 -8.94
CA GLY A 30 5.80 4.16 -9.44
C GLY A 30 5.75 4.38 -10.95
N THR A 31 5.27 3.40 -11.73
CA THR A 31 5.02 3.57 -13.17
C THR A 31 3.66 4.20 -13.49
N THR A 32 2.88 4.56 -12.47
CA THR A 32 1.54 5.13 -12.61
C THR A 32 1.61 6.64 -12.36
N PRO A 33 1.71 7.48 -13.40
CA PRO A 33 1.90 8.94 -13.24
C PRO A 33 0.66 9.66 -12.73
N THR A 34 -0.53 9.05 -12.91
CA THR A 34 -1.81 9.62 -12.49
C THR A 34 -2.65 8.60 -11.72
N ILE A 35 -3.26 9.05 -10.63
CA ILE A 35 -4.15 8.26 -9.78
C ILE A 35 -5.58 8.75 -10.02
N ASN A 36 -6.39 7.90 -10.66
CA ASN A 36 -7.78 8.24 -11.01
C ASN A 36 -7.92 9.58 -11.77
N GLY A 37 -6.98 9.85 -12.70
CA GLY A 37 -6.94 11.08 -13.49
C GLY A 37 -6.15 12.24 -12.88
N GLU A 38 -5.83 12.18 -11.58
CA GLU A 38 -5.09 13.25 -10.88
C GLU A 38 -3.59 12.98 -10.87
N SER A 39 -2.79 14.04 -11.03
CA SER A 39 -1.33 13.94 -10.99
C SER A 39 -0.82 14.00 -9.55
N LEU A 40 0.35 13.42 -9.30
CA LEU A 40 1.04 13.59 -8.01
C LEU A 40 1.57 15.02 -7.88
N THR A 41 1.43 15.63 -6.70
CA THR A 41 1.98 16.97 -6.38
C THR A 41 3.45 16.93 -5.94
N GLY A 42 4.04 15.73 -5.89
CA GLY A 42 5.44 15.51 -5.53
C GLY A 42 5.76 14.02 -5.43
N ASP A 43 6.97 13.70 -4.96
CA ASP A 43 7.39 12.31 -4.79
C ASP A 43 6.56 11.59 -3.72
N PRO A 44 6.13 10.34 -3.99
CA PRO A 44 5.50 9.53 -2.97
C PRO A 44 6.41 9.29 -1.76
N ARG A 45 5.83 9.41 -0.57
CA ARG A 45 6.52 9.13 0.69
C ARG A 45 6.38 7.67 1.07
N ILE A 46 7.52 7.00 1.16
CA ILE A 46 7.61 5.63 1.71
C ILE A 46 8.04 5.72 3.18
N SER A 47 7.33 5.00 4.04
CA SER A 47 7.72 4.85 5.44
C SER A 47 7.33 3.49 5.98
N SER A 48 8.04 3.04 6.99
CA SER A 48 7.77 1.76 7.64
C SER A 48 7.77 1.94 9.16
N THR A 49 6.96 1.13 9.82
CA THR A 49 7.03 0.94 11.26
C THR A 49 7.28 -0.53 11.56
N GLU A 50 7.31 -0.88 12.84
CA GLU A 50 7.43 -2.26 13.31
C GLU A 50 6.39 -3.20 12.66
N LYS A 51 5.14 -2.76 12.44
CA LYS A 51 4.05 -3.60 11.94
C LYS A 51 3.51 -3.22 10.56
N TRP A 52 3.92 -2.07 10.04
CA TRP A 52 3.30 -1.47 8.88
C TRP A 52 4.33 -1.07 7.83
N ARG A 53 3.88 -1.07 6.59
CA ARG A 53 4.52 -0.36 5.47
C ARG A 53 3.51 0.62 4.92
N TYR A 54 3.98 1.80 4.56
CA TYR A 54 3.15 2.89 4.06
C TYR A 54 3.77 3.48 2.81
N TRP A 55 2.93 3.62 1.78
CA TRP A 55 3.18 4.44 0.61
C TRP A 55 2.13 5.55 0.64
N ARG A 56 2.56 6.81 0.58
CA ARG A 56 1.66 7.97 0.63
C ARG A 56 1.94 8.91 -0.50
N ALA A 57 0.91 9.50 -1.08
CA ALA A 57 1.09 10.50 -2.13
C ALA A 57 0.00 11.56 -2.06
N SER A 58 0.38 12.81 -2.33
CA SER A 58 -0.55 13.93 -2.46
C SER A 58 -0.89 14.16 -3.93
N LEU A 59 -2.14 14.43 -4.22
CA LEU A 59 -2.67 14.63 -5.56
C LEU A 59 -2.95 16.11 -5.83
N THR A 60 -2.98 16.50 -7.10
CA THR A 60 -3.20 17.89 -7.57
C THR A 60 -4.54 18.47 -7.15
N ASP A 61 -5.55 17.64 -6.95
CA ASP A 61 -6.86 18.03 -6.40
C ASP A 61 -6.84 18.32 -4.89
N GLY A 62 -5.68 18.18 -4.24
CA GLY A 62 -5.50 18.38 -2.80
C GLY A 62 -5.85 17.15 -1.95
N THR A 63 -6.27 16.05 -2.57
CA THR A 63 -6.51 14.78 -1.87
C THR A 63 -5.21 14.04 -1.58
N GLU A 64 -5.28 13.10 -0.64
CA GLU A 64 -4.11 12.30 -0.25
C GLU A 64 -4.46 10.82 -0.28
N ILE A 65 -3.55 10.03 -0.85
CA ILE A 65 -3.59 8.58 -0.87
C ILE A 65 -2.66 8.03 0.19
N THR A 66 -3.14 7.05 0.96
CA THR A 66 -2.33 6.18 1.79
C THR A 66 -2.59 4.73 1.40
N VAL A 67 -1.56 4.04 0.91
CA VAL A 67 -1.56 2.59 0.80
C VAL A 67 -0.76 2.02 1.95
N SER A 68 -1.33 1.03 2.65
CA SER A 68 -0.67 0.40 3.79
C SER A 68 -0.72 -1.12 3.72
N PHE A 69 0.40 -1.75 4.05
CA PHE A 69 0.51 -3.20 4.20
C PHE A 69 0.80 -3.55 5.65
N GLN A 70 0.13 -4.57 6.16
CA GLN A 70 0.27 -5.05 7.53
C GLN A 70 -0.09 -6.54 7.62
N THR A 71 0.35 -7.19 8.69
CA THR A 71 -0.19 -8.51 9.07
C THR A 71 -1.44 -8.35 9.92
N LYS A 72 -2.38 -9.28 9.78
CA LYS A 72 -3.47 -9.49 10.72
C LYS A 72 -2.99 -10.42 11.82
N LYS A 73 -3.40 -10.14 13.06
CA LYS A 73 -3.20 -11.07 14.17
C LYS A 73 -4.03 -12.32 13.90
N THR A 74 -3.37 -13.47 13.77
CA THR A 74 -4.00 -14.78 13.61
C THR A 74 -3.75 -15.64 14.85
N PRO A 75 -4.62 -16.61 15.17
CA PRO A 75 -4.38 -17.56 16.26
C PRO A 75 -3.09 -18.35 16.04
N ALA A 76 -2.45 -18.80 17.14
CA ALA A 76 -1.27 -19.65 17.05
C ALA A 76 -1.59 -20.93 16.24
N GLY A 77 -0.69 -21.31 15.34
CA GLY A 77 -0.88 -22.44 14.42
C GLY A 77 -1.70 -22.12 13.15
N SER A 78 -2.23 -20.90 13.01
CA SER A 78 -2.88 -20.47 11.76
C SER A 78 -1.87 -19.85 10.79
N PRO A 79 -2.10 -19.96 9.46
CA PRO A 79 -1.27 -19.27 8.48
C PRO A 79 -1.29 -17.76 8.70
N THR A 80 -0.15 -17.10 8.48
CA THR A 80 -0.05 -15.64 8.50
C THR A 80 -1.01 -15.06 7.47
N LYS A 81 -1.84 -14.11 7.90
CA LYS A 81 -2.70 -13.34 6.99
C LYS A 81 -2.23 -11.90 6.97
N GLY A 82 -2.25 -11.30 5.79
CA GLY A 82 -1.96 -9.90 5.55
C GLY A 82 -3.19 -9.14 5.12
N ILE A 83 -3.10 -7.82 5.17
CA ILE A 83 -4.07 -6.94 4.54
C ILE A 83 -3.33 -5.78 3.88
N VAL A 84 -3.82 -5.44 2.71
CA VAL A 84 -3.51 -4.23 1.98
C VAL A 84 -4.72 -3.31 2.09
N SER A 85 -4.50 -2.09 2.55
CA SER A 85 -5.54 -1.06 2.66
C SER A 85 -5.15 0.15 1.82
N VAL A 86 -6.12 0.71 1.11
CA VAL A 86 -5.97 1.96 0.38
C VAL A 86 -7.01 2.95 0.89
N ASP A 87 -6.52 4.08 1.36
CA ASP A 87 -7.31 5.16 1.92
C ASP A 87 -7.09 6.42 1.08
N ARG A 88 -8.17 7.08 0.67
CA ARG A 88 -8.14 8.43 0.08
C ARG A 88 -8.83 9.40 1.02
N THR A 89 -8.13 10.46 1.41
CA THR A 89 -8.64 11.48 2.33
C THR A 89 -8.85 12.81 1.63
N LYS A 90 -9.59 13.72 2.27
CA LYS A 90 -9.96 15.06 1.77
C LYS A 90 -10.83 15.04 0.50
N LEU A 91 -11.53 13.95 0.25
CA LEU A 91 -12.43 13.85 -0.89
C LEU A 91 -13.64 14.79 -0.69
N THR A 92 -13.76 15.82 -1.53
CA THR A 92 -14.83 16.83 -1.46
C THR A 92 -15.98 16.48 -2.38
N GLY A 93 -16.58 15.29 -2.20
CA GLY A 93 -17.73 14.86 -2.99
C GLY A 93 -18.00 13.37 -2.85
N ALA A 94 -19.24 13.02 -2.49
CA ALA A 94 -19.65 11.62 -2.39
C ALA A 94 -19.67 10.92 -3.76
N GLU A 95 -19.93 11.68 -4.83
CA GLU A 95 -19.91 11.16 -6.22
C GLU A 95 -18.54 10.62 -6.65
N LEU A 96 -17.46 11.04 -5.97
CA LEU A 96 -16.09 10.62 -6.29
C LEU A 96 -15.72 9.30 -5.62
N ILE A 97 -16.54 8.78 -4.70
CA ILE A 97 -16.25 7.57 -3.92
C ILE A 97 -16.24 6.33 -4.81
N ASP A 98 -17.32 6.09 -5.55
CA ASP A 98 -17.47 4.90 -6.38
C ASP A 98 -16.48 4.86 -7.56
N PRO A 99 -16.23 5.96 -8.29
CA PRO A 99 -15.16 6.01 -9.29
C PRO A 99 -13.79 5.73 -8.68
N THR A 100 -13.48 6.33 -7.53
CA THR A 100 -12.19 6.10 -6.84
C THR A 100 -12.02 4.64 -6.45
N LYS A 101 -13.04 4.02 -5.85
CA LYS A 101 -13.01 2.59 -5.49
C LYS A 101 -12.85 1.70 -6.72
N THR A 102 -13.54 2.02 -7.80
CA THR A 102 -13.48 1.25 -9.06
C THR A 102 -12.09 1.30 -9.64
N TRP A 103 -11.50 2.50 -9.74
CA TRP A 103 -10.13 2.67 -10.21
C TRP A 103 -9.13 1.87 -9.38
N TRP A 104 -9.21 1.93 -8.04
CA TRP A 104 -8.31 1.17 -7.17
C TRP A 104 -8.49 -0.34 -7.29
N LYS A 105 -9.73 -0.84 -7.42
CA LYS A 105 -9.97 -2.26 -7.64
C LYS A 105 -9.36 -2.73 -8.96
N THR A 106 -9.54 -1.97 -10.03
CA THR A 106 -8.92 -2.27 -11.32
C THR A 106 -7.40 -2.26 -11.19
N LYS A 107 -6.83 -1.23 -10.56
CA LYS A 107 -5.38 -1.08 -10.45
C LYS A 107 -4.73 -2.16 -9.59
N LEU A 108 -5.38 -2.56 -8.49
CA LEU A 108 -4.94 -3.68 -7.67
C LEU A 108 -5.10 -5.01 -8.42
N GLY A 109 -6.15 -5.17 -9.23
CA GLY A 109 -6.33 -6.33 -10.11
C GLY A 109 -5.20 -6.46 -11.13
N GLU A 110 -4.87 -5.37 -11.84
CA GLU A 110 -3.72 -5.29 -12.75
C GLU A 110 -2.44 -5.69 -12.05
N PHE A 111 -2.16 -5.13 -10.87
CA PHE A 111 -0.98 -5.48 -10.09
C PHE A 111 -0.94 -6.97 -9.74
N THR A 112 -2.04 -7.53 -9.25
CA THR A 112 -2.09 -8.97 -8.90
C THR A 112 -1.94 -9.89 -10.10
N ALA A 113 -2.27 -9.44 -11.30
CA ALA A 113 -2.03 -10.20 -12.54
C ALA A 113 -0.56 -10.18 -12.98
N THR A 114 0.28 -9.33 -12.38
CA THR A 114 1.73 -9.29 -12.62
C THR A 114 2.56 -10.14 -11.65
N LEU A 115 1.91 -10.70 -10.62
CA LEU A 115 2.52 -11.57 -9.60
C LEU A 115 2.46 -13.04 -10.00
#